data_AF-A0A1Y2IBJ5-F1
#
_entry.id   AF-A0A1Y2IBJ5-F1
#
_cell.length_a   1.000
_cell.length_b   1.000
_cell.length_c   1.000
_cell.angle_alpha   90.00
_cell.angle_beta   90.00
_cell.angle_gamma   90.00
#
_symmetry.space_group_name_H-M   'P 1'
#
loop_
_entity.id
_entity.type
_entity.pdbx_description
1 polymer ?
#
loop_
_entity_poly.entity_id
_entity_poly.type
_entity_poly.pdbx_seq_one_letter_code
_entity_poly.pdbx_strand_id
1 'polypeptide(L)'
;MLLPLDKGGFGILDLKARNDAIDVNWLKEYLNYDERPTWALLADDIFARTVPTKCVPAEHELRINPFLQHWKPVRNRLPDELKALVDAAKKWGLRLEGRAIARSILRALPMWDHSQADRTKIHSLASKSAATACLKHTHKLRTVGDFERLAAEQFDPAHKSTGTCICDRCTYLRLDLGCERPQACYARAAEFLNALPKKWDPRGEHPEDYEEDLSRDALRVFGSEELPPEIFNRSVTEYGTISDALRIFTGPSEVCQTIPDMSVEQNDNFETVATDGSCYRNGERNAQAGAGVYFGVDDPRNVCARLPASLEQTNQTGEAVASLLAAK
;
A
#
# COMPACT_ATOMS: atom_id res chain seq x y z
N MET A 1 33.61 11.58 9.98
CA MET A 1 33.66 12.96 9.43
C MET A 1 33.37 12.90 7.93
N LEU A 2 32.22 12.32 7.56
CA LEU A 2 31.71 12.17 6.19
C LEU A 2 30.42 12.99 6.09
N LEU A 3 30.53 14.29 6.32
CA LEU A 3 29.42 15.23 6.20
C LEU A 3 29.57 16.02 4.90
N PRO A 4 28.45 16.52 4.33
CA PRO A 4 28.49 17.53 3.28
C PRO A 4 29.35 18.75 3.67
N LEU A 5 29.94 19.44 2.68
CA LEU A 5 30.81 20.61 2.89
C LEU A 5 30.09 21.72 3.68
N ASP A 6 28.81 21.94 3.41
CA ASP A 6 27.91 22.87 4.10
C ASP A 6 27.63 22.50 5.56
N LYS A 7 27.90 21.24 5.95
CA LYS A 7 27.83 20.76 7.34
C LYS A 7 29.21 20.58 7.97
N GLY A 8 30.26 21.19 7.39
CA GLY A 8 31.62 21.18 7.91
C GLY A 8 32.37 19.86 7.69
N GLY A 9 31.95 19.02 6.75
CA GLY A 9 32.68 17.82 6.36
C GLY A 9 33.65 18.04 5.20
N PHE A 10 34.59 17.10 5.02
CA PHE A 10 35.69 17.22 4.05
C PHE A 10 35.27 17.09 2.57
N GLY A 11 33.98 16.94 2.26
CA GLY A 11 33.52 16.65 0.89
C GLY A 11 34.01 15.30 0.35
N ILE A 12 34.43 14.39 1.24
CA ILE A 12 34.89 13.04 0.87
C ILE A 12 33.66 12.17 0.62
N LEU A 13 33.64 11.51 -0.55
CA LEU A 13 32.58 10.60 -0.94
C LEU A 13 32.45 9.44 0.06
N ASP A 14 31.27 9.28 0.65
CA ASP A 14 30.91 8.08 1.40
C ASP A 14 30.65 6.93 0.42
N LEU A 15 31.68 6.14 0.15
CA LEU A 15 31.61 4.99 -0.74
C LEU A 15 30.58 3.95 -0.28
N LYS A 16 30.35 3.82 1.02
CA LYS A 16 29.37 2.87 1.56
C LYS A 16 27.95 3.34 1.26
N ALA A 17 27.65 4.61 1.56
CA ALA A 17 26.35 5.20 1.24
C ALA A 17 26.08 5.20 -0.28
N ARG A 18 27.11 5.42 -1.10
CA ARG A 18 27.00 5.33 -2.56
C ARG A 18 26.67 3.91 -3.02
N ASN A 19 27.38 2.89 -2.53
CA ASN A 19 27.09 1.50 -2.91
C ASN A 19 25.70 1.07 -2.45
N ASP A 20 25.27 1.48 -1.25
CA ASP A 20 23.92 1.25 -0.76
C ASP A 20 22.86 1.89 -1.68
N ALA A 21 23.11 3.11 -2.15
CA ALA A 21 22.20 3.80 -3.08
C ALA A 21 22.13 3.10 -4.45
N ILE A 22 23.24 2.51 -4.91
CA ILE A 22 23.27 1.70 -6.13
C ILE A 22 22.37 0.47 -5.95
N ASP A 23 22.52 -0.27 -4.85
CA ASP A 23 21.71 -1.46 -4.59
C ASP A 23 20.22 -1.13 -4.43
N VAL A 24 19.89 0.02 -3.81
CA VAL A 24 18.52 0.52 -3.71
C VAL A 24 17.94 0.87 -5.08
N ASN A 25 18.73 1.43 -6.00
CA ASN A 25 18.26 1.71 -7.36
C ASN A 25 17.98 0.42 -8.14
N TRP A 26 18.84 -0.59 -8.02
CA TRP A 26 18.57 -1.92 -8.59
C TRP A 26 17.30 -2.56 -7.99
N LEU A 27 17.10 -2.40 -6.68
CA LEU A 27 15.89 -2.87 -6.01
C LEU A 27 14.64 -2.14 -6.49
N LYS A 28 14.72 -0.82 -6.68
CA LYS A 28 13.64 -0.01 -7.27
C LYS A 28 13.30 -0.51 -8.68
N GLU A 29 14.30 -0.75 -9.51
CA GLU A 29 14.11 -1.23 -10.89
C GLU A 29 13.52 -2.66 -10.91
N TYR A 30 13.98 -3.56 -10.04
CA TYR A 30 13.42 -4.91 -9.89
C TYR A 30 11.93 -4.89 -9.50
N LEU A 31 11.56 -3.95 -8.62
CA LEU A 31 10.21 -3.78 -8.10
C LEU A 31 9.37 -2.83 -8.96
N ASN A 32 9.82 -2.45 -10.16
CA ASN A 32 9.01 -1.68 -11.10
C ASN A 32 8.00 -2.61 -11.80
N TYR A 33 6.71 -2.45 -11.48
CA TYR A 33 5.61 -3.22 -12.05
C TYR A 33 4.93 -2.51 -13.21
N ASP A 34 5.30 -1.26 -13.50
CA ASP A 34 4.83 -0.50 -14.66
C ASP A 34 5.68 -0.86 -15.90
N GLU A 35 7.01 -0.64 -15.80
CA GLU A 35 7.97 -0.95 -16.84
C GLU A 35 8.97 -2.00 -16.35
N ARG A 36 8.50 -3.25 -16.31
CA ARG A 36 9.26 -4.33 -15.70
C ARG A 36 10.37 -4.85 -16.62
N PRO A 37 11.66 -4.75 -16.23
CA PRO A 37 12.74 -5.19 -17.10
C PRO A 37 12.78 -6.72 -17.19
N THR A 38 13.22 -7.25 -18.33
CA THR A 38 13.25 -8.71 -18.58
C THR A 38 14.10 -9.46 -17.55
N TRP A 39 15.18 -8.86 -17.06
CA TRP A 39 16.02 -9.47 -16.03
C TRP A 39 15.29 -9.66 -14.69
N ALA A 40 14.30 -8.83 -14.37
CA ALA A 40 13.49 -8.98 -13.16
C ALA A 40 12.59 -10.22 -13.24
N LEU A 41 12.09 -10.57 -14.43
CA LEU A 41 11.35 -11.81 -14.67
C LEU A 41 12.23 -13.04 -14.45
N LEU A 42 13.48 -12.98 -14.91
CA LEU A 42 14.46 -14.03 -14.64
C LEU A 42 14.81 -14.11 -13.14
N ALA A 43 14.96 -12.96 -12.48
CA ALA A 43 15.22 -12.89 -11.05
C ALA A 43 14.10 -13.54 -10.23
N ASP A 44 12.82 -13.36 -10.61
CA ASP A 44 11.70 -14.07 -9.97
C ASP A 44 11.85 -15.58 -10.06
N ASP A 45 12.14 -16.12 -11.25
CA ASP A 45 12.32 -17.57 -11.44
C ASP A 45 13.53 -18.09 -10.64
N ILE A 46 14.64 -17.35 -10.59
CA ILE A 46 15.79 -17.70 -9.75
C ILE A 46 15.40 -17.71 -8.27
N PHE A 47 14.71 -16.67 -7.77
CA PHE A 47 14.23 -16.63 -6.39
C PHE A 47 13.29 -17.80 -6.08
N ALA A 48 12.33 -18.06 -6.97
CA ALA A 48 11.36 -19.13 -6.84
C ALA A 48 12.03 -20.52 -6.88
N ARG A 49 13.16 -20.73 -7.56
CA ARG A 49 13.89 -22.01 -7.48
C ARG A 49 14.76 -22.13 -6.24
N THR A 50 15.27 -21.01 -5.75
CA THR A 50 16.30 -20.97 -4.72
C THR A 50 15.70 -20.92 -3.32
N VAL A 51 14.87 -21.89 -2.95
CA VAL A 51 14.17 -21.92 -1.64
C VAL A 51 14.64 -23.07 -0.74
N PRO A 52 14.31 -23.08 0.57
CA PRO A 52 14.50 -24.25 1.42
C PRO A 52 13.72 -25.47 0.91
N THR A 53 14.17 -26.68 1.25
CA THR A 53 13.52 -27.94 0.84
C THR A 53 12.03 -27.99 1.22
N LYS A 54 11.68 -27.42 2.37
CA LYS A 54 10.29 -27.19 2.78
C LYS A 54 9.97 -25.71 2.60
N CYS A 55 9.21 -25.40 1.56
CA CYS A 55 8.74 -24.06 1.25
C CYS A 55 7.23 -24.11 1.00
N VAL A 56 6.52 -23.07 1.42
CA VAL A 56 5.10 -22.87 1.12
C VAL A 56 4.99 -21.54 0.37
N PRO A 57 4.40 -21.51 -0.84
CA PRO A 57 3.87 -22.64 -1.60
C PRO A 57 4.97 -23.62 -2.02
N ALA A 58 4.61 -24.92 -2.15
CA ALA A 58 5.55 -25.95 -2.60
C ALA A 58 5.78 -25.86 -4.11
N GLU A 59 4.72 -25.50 -4.84
CA GLU A 59 4.73 -25.36 -6.28
C GLU A 59 5.56 -24.13 -6.70
N HIS A 60 6.40 -24.30 -7.71
CA HIS A 60 7.23 -23.22 -8.26
C HIS A 60 6.40 -22.08 -8.85
N GLU A 61 5.38 -22.41 -9.64
CA GLU A 61 4.50 -21.45 -10.32
C GLU A 61 3.66 -20.56 -9.40
N LEU A 62 3.61 -20.86 -8.10
CA LEU A 62 2.86 -20.06 -7.11
C LEU A 62 3.78 -19.13 -6.30
N ARG A 63 5.10 -19.22 -6.52
CA ARG A 63 6.10 -18.35 -5.88
C ARG A 63 6.42 -17.21 -6.85
N ILE A 64 5.65 -16.14 -6.72
CA ILE A 64 5.66 -14.99 -7.62
C ILE A 64 6.77 -14.02 -7.24
N ASN A 65 6.79 -13.56 -5.99
CA ASN A 65 7.76 -12.56 -5.54
C ASN A 65 8.03 -12.69 -4.04
N PRO A 66 9.31 -12.78 -3.61
CA PRO A 66 9.66 -12.99 -2.20
C PRO A 66 9.42 -11.75 -1.31
N PHE A 67 9.15 -10.59 -1.88
CA PHE A 67 8.80 -9.36 -1.15
C PHE A 67 7.29 -9.16 -1.02
N LEU A 68 6.49 -9.89 -1.78
CA LEU A 68 5.01 -9.86 -1.72
C LEU A 68 4.42 -11.10 -1.04
N GLN A 69 5.24 -12.11 -0.75
CA GLN A 69 4.84 -13.38 -0.11
C GLN A 69 5.73 -13.69 1.11
N HIS A 70 5.33 -14.63 1.97
CA HIS A 70 6.08 -14.98 3.18
C HIS A 70 7.35 -15.79 2.92
N TRP A 71 7.37 -16.62 1.87
CA TRP A 71 8.54 -17.43 1.54
C TRP A 71 9.77 -16.56 1.26
N LYS A 72 10.96 -17.10 1.57
CA LYS A 72 12.23 -16.42 1.36
C LYS A 72 13.22 -17.32 0.61
N PRO A 73 13.98 -16.75 -0.35
CA PRO A 73 15.03 -17.50 -1.01
C PRO A 73 16.19 -17.79 -0.04
N VAL A 74 16.93 -18.86 -0.30
CA VAL A 74 18.15 -19.21 0.41
C VAL A 74 19.28 -18.37 -0.12
N ARG A 75 19.54 -17.26 0.58
CA ARG A 75 20.51 -16.23 0.24
C ARG A 75 21.85 -16.77 -0.27
N ASN A 76 22.44 -17.77 0.40
CA ASN A 76 23.77 -18.28 0.03
C ASN A 76 23.83 -19.00 -1.33
N ARG A 77 22.67 -19.40 -1.87
CA ARG A 77 22.56 -20.06 -3.19
C ARG A 77 22.22 -19.07 -4.32
N LEU A 78 22.00 -17.80 -4.00
CA LEU A 78 21.72 -16.76 -5.00
C LEU A 78 23.01 -16.27 -5.69
N PRO A 79 22.93 -15.78 -6.93
CA PRO A 79 23.94 -14.91 -7.53
C PRO A 79 24.17 -13.66 -6.69
N ASP A 80 25.35 -13.04 -6.81
CA ASP A 80 25.75 -11.92 -5.95
C ASP A 80 24.86 -10.68 -6.15
N GLU A 81 24.38 -10.45 -7.37
CA GLU A 81 23.45 -9.37 -7.70
C GLU A 81 22.12 -9.55 -6.96
N LEU A 82 21.57 -10.76 -6.92
CA LEU A 82 20.31 -11.04 -6.22
C LEU A 82 20.49 -11.08 -4.70
N LYS A 83 21.69 -11.44 -4.20
CA LYS A 83 22.02 -11.27 -2.78
C LYS A 83 21.96 -9.80 -2.39
N ALA A 84 22.56 -8.91 -3.20
CA ALA A 84 22.56 -7.47 -2.95
C ALA A 84 21.12 -6.92 -2.87
N LEU A 85 20.22 -7.34 -3.76
CA LEU A 85 18.80 -6.96 -3.69
C LEU A 85 18.12 -7.37 -2.38
N VAL A 86 18.28 -8.64 -1.98
CA VAL A 86 17.69 -9.16 -0.73
C VAL A 86 18.28 -8.46 0.49
N ASP A 87 19.57 -8.16 0.47
CA ASP A 87 20.25 -7.47 1.56
C ASP A 87 19.85 -6.01 1.66
N ALA A 88 19.75 -5.29 0.54
CA ALA A 88 19.28 -3.92 0.49
C ALA A 88 17.84 -3.82 0.98
N ALA A 89 16.96 -4.72 0.52
CA ALA A 89 15.58 -4.81 0.97
C ALA A 89 15.51 -5.04 2.48
N LYS A 90 16.31 -5.96 3.03
CA LYS A 90 16.34 -6.22 4.46
C LYS A 90 16.89 -5.04 5.26
N LYS A 91 18.02 -4.46 4.81
CA LYS A 91 18.74 -3.39 5.48
C LYS A 91 17.89 -2.13 5.61
N TRP A 92 17.17 -1.78 4.55
CA TRP A 92 16.33 -0.59 4.50
C TRP A 92 14.87 -0.88 4.82
N GLY A 93 14.54 -2.09 5.26
CA GLY A 93 13.20 -2.45 5.71
C GLY A 93 12.14 -2.36 4.62
N LEU A 94 12.43 -2.85 3.41
CA LEU A 94 11.43 -2.94 2.34
C LEU A 94 10.19 -3.70 2.83
N ARG A 95 9.01 -3.12 2.63
CA ARG A 95 7.72 -3.76 2.88
C ARG A 95 6.62 -3.16 2.02
N LEU A 96 5.53 -3.91 1.90
CA LEU A 96 4.27 -3.45 1.32
C LEU A 96 3.54 -2.61 2.38
N GLU A 97 3.45 -1.30 2.16
CA GLU A 97 2.92 -0.32 3.12
C GLU A 97 2.38 0.93 2.42
N GLY A 98 1.20 1.37 2.84
CA GLY A 98 0.54 2.61 2.42
C GLY A 98 -0.50 3.00 3.45
N ARG A 99 -1.04 4.23 3.45
CA ARG A 99 -2.13 4.60 4.37
C ARG A 99 -3.43 3.93 3.96
N ALA A 100 -3.82 4.15 2.71
CA ALA A 100 -4.81 3.40 1.97
C ALA A 100 -4.22 3.01 0.60
N ILE A 101 -4.74 1.96 -0.02
CA ILE A 101 -4.19 1.39 -1.26
C ILE A 101 -5.36 1.12 -2.19
N ALA A 102 -5.25 1.58 -3.43
CA ALA A 102 -6.32 1.43 -4.41
C ALA A 102 -6.64 -0.05 -4.66
N ARG A 103 -7.91 -0.36 -4.91
CA ARG A 103 -8.33 -1.76 -5.17
C ARG A 103 -7.65 -2.36 -6.39
N SER A 104 -7.26 -1.55 -7.38
CA SER A 104 -6.47 -2.00 -8.53
C SER A 104 -5.16 -2.66 -8.10
N ILE A 105 -4.44 -2.05 -7.16
CA ILE A 105 -3.21 -2.58 -6.58
C ILE A 105 -3.52 -3.81 -5.73
N LEU A 106 -4.53 -3.74 -4.84
CA LEU A 106 -4.91 -4.88 -3.99
C LEU A 106 -5.20 -6.14 -4.82
N ARG A 107 -5.95 -5.99 -5.91
CA ARG A 107 -6.31 -7.08 -6.83
C ARG A 107 -5.11 -7.65 -7.57
N ALA A 108 -4.06 -6.87 -7.81
CA ALA A 108 -2.85 -7.32 -8.50
C ALA A 108 -1.91 -8.12 -7.60
N LEU A 109 -2.04 -8.03 -6.27
CA LEU A 109 -1.18 -8.75 -5.32
C LEU A 109 -1.35 -10.27 -5.44
N PRO A 110 -0.28 -11.06 -5.19
CA PRO A 110 -0.37 -12.52 -5.18
C PRO A 110 -1.19 -13.01 -3.99
N MET A 111 -2.20 -13.84 -4.25
CA MET A 111 -3.05 -14.38 -3.17
C MET A 111 -2.37 -15.52 -2.42
N TRP A 112 -1.70 -16.43 -3.14
CA TRP A 112 -1.01 -17.54 -2.49
C TRP A 112 0.09 -17.02 -1.59
N ASP A 113 0.10 -17.42 -0.32
CA ASP A 113 1.12 -17.00 0.65
C ASP A 113 1.29 -15.47 0.78
N HIS A 114 0.20 -14.71 0.56
CA HIS A 114 0.14 -13.24 0.63
C HIS A 114 0.80 -12.68 1.90
N SER A 115 1.74 -11.74 1.76
CA SER A 115 2.60 -11.24 2.85
C SER A 115 1.88 -10.59 4.04
N GLN A 116 0.68 -10.08 3.82
CA GLN A 116 -0.15 -9.41 4.84
C GLN A 116 -1.26 -10.30 5.40
N ALA A 117 -1.43 -11.52 4.87
CA ALA A 117 -2.41 -12.46 5.40
C ALA A 117 -1.89 -13.13 6.67
N ASP A 118 -2.80 -13.67 7.48
CA ASP A 118 -2.40 -14.57 8.57
C ASP A 118 -1.68 -15.80 7.96
N ARG A 119 -0.37 -15.88 8.21
CA ARG A 119 0.51 -16.92 7.67
C ARG A 119 0.02 -18.33 7.99
N THR A 120 -0.48 -18.57 9.20
CA THR A 120 -0.92 -19.90 9.63
C THR A 120 -2.20 -20.28 8.90
N LYS A 121 -3.16 -19.35 8.81
CA LYS A 121 -4.43 -19.59 8.10
C LYS A 121 -4.19 -19.81 6.61
N ILE A 122 -3.39 -18.97 5.95
CA ILE A 122 -3.19 -19.08 4.51
C ILE A 122 -2.41 -20.34 4.13
N HIS A 123 -1.45 -20.78 4.96
CA HIS A 123 -0.75 -22.06 4.78
C HIS A 123 -1.69 -23.25 4.98
N SER A 124 -2.58 -23.18 5.98
CA SER A 124 -3.61 -24.19 6.21
C SER A 124 -4.57 -24.32 5.02
N LEU A 125 -5.05 -23.20 4.46
CA LEU A 125 -5.92 -23.21 3.28
C LEU A 125 -5.23 -23.73 2.02
N ALA A 126 -3.92 -23.45 1.89
CA ALA A 126 -3.09 -23.91 0.79
C ALA A 126 -2.69 -25.40 0.89
N SER A 127 -3.06 -26.06 1.99
CA SER A 127 -2.88 -27.50 2.16
C SER A 127 -3.71 -28.31 1.15
N LYS A 128 -3.37 -29.60 1.01
CA LYS A 128 -3.95 -30.48 0.00
C LYS A 128 -5.46 -30.65 0.21
N SER A 129 -6.23 -30.10 -0.72
CA SER A 129 -7.66 -30.39 -0.89
C SER A 129 -7.99 -30.41 -2.39
N ALA A 130 -9.05 -31.11 -2.77
CA ALA A 130 -9.47 -31.13 -4.18
C ALA A 130 -9.83 -29.73 -4.70
N ALA A 131 -10.48 -28.90 -3.88
CA ALA A 131 -10.78 -27.51 -4.23
C ALA A 131 -9.48 -26.71 -4.40
N THR A 132 -8.57 -26.76 -3.43
CA THR A 132 -7.26 -26.08 -3.52
C THR A 132 -6.47 -26.52 -4.76
N ALA A 133 -6.44 -27.82 -5.07
CA ALA A 133 -5.77 -28.34 -6.28
C ALA A 133 -6.44 -27.81 -7.56
N CYS A 134 -7.77 -27.77 -7.60
CA CYS A 134 -8.53 -27.20 -8.70
C CYS A 134 -8.22 -25.70 -8.88
N LEU A 135 -8.18 -24.92 -7.78
CA LEU A 135 -7.82 -23.50 -7.81
C LEU A 135 -6.41 -23.27 -8.40
N LYS A 136 -5.45 -24.15 -8.05
CA LYS A 136 -4.06 -24.05 -8.51
C LYS A 136 -3.88 -24.37 -9.99
N HIS A 137 -4.44 -25.50 -10.44
CA HIS A 137 -4.09 -26.11 -11.73
C HIS A 137 -5.18 -25.98 -12.80
N THR A 138 -6.45 -26.01 -12.38
CA THR A 138 -7.60 -25.94 -13.29
C THR A 138 -8.00 -24.48 -13.52
N HIS A 139 -8.32 -23.76 -12.44
CA HIS A 139 -8.64 -22.33 -12.51
C HIS A 139 -7.40 -21.44 -12.67
N LYS A 140 -6.23 -21.94 -12.29
CA LYS A 140 -4.95 -21.21 -12.36
C LYS A 140 -4.97 -19.84 -11.67
N LEU A 141 -5.67 -19.73 -10.55
CA LEU A 141 -5.73 -18.45 -9.82
C LEU A 141 -4.34 -18.09 -9.29
N ARG A 142 -3.96 -16.81 -9.38
CA ARG A 142 -2.67 -16.30 -8.89
C ARG A 142 -2.83 -15.07 -8.00
N THR A 143 -3.72 -14.16 -8.37
CA THR A 143 -3.86 -12.83 -7.76
C THR A 143 -5.08 -12.74 -6.84
N VAL A 144 -5.10 -11.77 -5.93
CA VAL A 144 -6.28 -11.48 -5.10
C VAL A 144 -7.51 -11.25 -5.98
N GLY A 145 -7.36 -10.54 -7.10
CA GLY A 145 -8.46 -10.29 -8.06
C GLY A 145 -8.98 -11.56 -8.74
N ASP A 146 -8.14 -12.57 -8.99
CA ASP A 146 -8.59 -13.87 -9.49
C ASP A 146 -9.51 -14.58 -8.48
N PHE A 147 -9.12 -14.53 -7.21
CA PHE A 147 -9.89 -15.12 -6.11
C PHE A 147 -11.19 -14.37 -5.86
N GLU A 148 -11.15 -13.03 -5.88
CA GLU A 148 -12.33 -12.17 -5.77
C GLU A 148 -13.34 -12.47 -6.87
N ARG A 149 -12.91 -12.48 -8.14
CA ARG A 149 -13.78 -12.79 -9.28
C ARG A 149 -14.42 -14.17 -9.15
N LEU A 150 -13.64 -15.20 -8.83
CA LEU A 150 -14.18 -16.56 -8.71
C LEU A 150 -15.13 -16.69 -7.50
N ALA A 151 -14.80 -16.05 -6.37
CA ALA A 151 -15.64 -16.08 -5.18
C ALA A 151 -16.95 -15.30 -5.38
N ALA A 152 -16.97 -14.27 -6.22
CA ALA A 152 -18.17 -13.48 -6.49
C ALA A 152 -19.28 -14.28 -7.22
N GLU A 153 -18.90 -15.28 -8.02
CA GLU A 153 -19.82 -16.16 -8.76
C GLU A 153 -20.83 -16.90 -7.86
N GLN A 154 -20.52 -17.05 -6.56
CA GLN A 154 -21.43 -17.68 -5.60
C GLN A 154 -22.66 -16.83 -5.27
N PHE A 155 -22.61 -15.53 -5.56
CA PHE A 155 -23.69 -14.57 -5.29
C PHE A 155 -24.55 -14.30 -6.53
N ASP A 156 -24.27 -14.95 -7.66
CA ASP A 156 -25.12 -14.86 -8.83
C ASP A 156 -26.54 -15.38 -8.50
N PRO A 157 -27.61 -14.63 -8.84
CA PRO A 157 -28.98 -15.04 -8.54
C PRO A 157 -29.40 -16.39 -9.14
N ALA A 158 -28.80 -16.80 -10.26
CA ALA A 158 -29.04 -18.09 -10.89
C ALA A 158 -28.26 -19.23 -10.22
N HIS A 159 -27.25 -18.91 -9.41
CA HIS A 159 -26.45 -19.89 -8.71
C HIS A 159 -27.18 -20.45 -7.48
N LYS A 160 -26.92 -21.73 -7.20
CA LYS A 160 -27.43 -22.41 -6.01
C LYS A 160 -26.25 -22.99 -5.27
N SER A 161 -26.15 -22.76 -3.96
CA SER A 161 -25.09 -23.25 -3.07
C SER A 161 -25.15 -24.77 -2.83
N THR A 162 -25.22 -25.53 -3.91
CA THR A 162 -25.33 -27.00 -3.97
C THR A 162 -24.24 -27.53 -4.89
N GLY A 163 -23.77 -28.75 -4.66
CA GLY A 163 -22.74 -29.37 -5.51
C GLY A 163 -23.19 -29.61 -6.97
N THR A 164 -24.49 -29.60 -7.21
CA THR A 164 -25.14 -29.96 -8.49
C THR A 164 -25.80 -28.76 -9.18
N CYS A 165 -25.41 -27.53 -8.84
CA CYS A 165 -25.93 -26.34 -9.51
C CYS A 165 -25.74 -26.42 -11.04
N ILE A 166 -26.78 -26.06 -11.80
CA ILE A 166 -26.81 -26.12 -13.27
C ILE A 166 -26.85 -24.72 -13.93
N CYS A 167 -26.51 -23.65 -13.20
CA CYS A 167 -26.40 -22.33 -13.80
C CYS A 167 -25.32 -22.32 -14.90
N ASP A 168 -25.43 -21.40 -15.85
CA ASP A 168 -24.54 -21.33 -17.03
C ASP A 168 -23.07 -21.34 -16.63
N ARG A 169 -22.71 -20.59 -15.58
CA ARG A 169 -21.34 -20.54 -15.07
C ARG A 169 -20.86 -21.88 -14.53
N CYS A 170 -21.66 -22.54 -13.68
CA CYS A 170 -21.29 -23.85 -13.14
C CYS A 170 -21.24 -24.94 -14.22
N THR A 171 -22.07 -24.82 -15.25
CA THR A 171 -22.04 -25.73 -16.41
C THR A 171 -20.76 -25.53 -17.22
N TYR A 172 -20.42 -24.29 -17.58
CA TYR A 172 -19.16 -23.95 -18.24
C TYR A 172 -17.93 -24.45 -17.46
N LEU A 173 -17.89 -24.20 -16.14
CA LEU A 173 -16.76 -24.63 -15.32
C LEU A 173 -16.58 -26.15 -15.32
N ARG A 174 -17.67 -26.93 -15.37
CA ARG A 174 -17.59 -28.39 -15.43
C ARG A 174 -17.19 -28.90 -16.81
N LEU A 175 -17.82 -28.37 -17.87
CA LEU A 175 -17.66 -28.90 -19.24
C LEU A 175 -16.39 -28.39 -19.92
N ASP A 176 -16.12 -27.09 -19.82
CA ASP A 176 -15.03 -26.44 -20.56
C ASP A 176 -13.75 -26.35 -19.74
N LEU A 177 -13.87 -26.08 -18.43
CA LEU A 177 -12.69 -25.94 -17.56
C LEU A 177 -12.32 -27.25 -16.83
N GLY A 178 -13.23 -28.24 -16.75
CA GLY A 178 -13.00 -29.49 -16.04
C GLY A 178 -13.04 -29.39 -14.51
N CYS A 179 -13.69 -28.36 -13.96
CA CYS A 179 -13.90 -28.21 -12.52
C CYS A 179 -15.13 -29.01 -12.05
N GLU A 180 -14.91 -30.16 -11.42
CA GLU A 180 -15.99 -31.07 -10.99
C GLU A 180 -16.95 -30.44 -9.95
N ARG A 181 -16.43 -29.61 -9.05
CA ARG A 181 -17.17 -29.03 -7.92
C ARG A 181 -17.00 -27.50 -7.83
N PRO A 182 -17.68 -26.73 -8.70
CA PRO A 182 -17.57 -25.27 -8.72
C PRO A 182 -17.87 -24.62 -7.36
N GLN A 183 -18.96 -25.03 -6.69
CA GLN A 183 -19.32 -24.46 -5.39
C GLN A 183 -18.21 -24.59 -4.34
N ALA A 184 -17.49 -25.72 -4.32
CA ALA A 184 -16.38 -25.91 -3.39
C ALA A 184 -15.19 -24.98 -3.72
N CYS A 185 -14.98 -24.69 -5.01
CA CYS A 185 -13.95 -23.76 -5.45
C CYS A 185 -14.32 -22.31 -5.11
N TYR A 186 -15.58 -21.90 -5.27
CA TYR A 186 -16.06 -20.59 -4.86
C TYR A 186 -15.90 -20.38 -3.34
N ALA A 187 -16.36 -21.34 -2.54
CA ALA A 187 -16.24 -21.29 -1.09
C ALA A 187 -14.77 -21.26 -0.66
N ARG A 188 -13.90 -22.09 -1.26
CA ARG A 188 -12.47 -22.08 -0.96
C ARG A 188 -11.81 -20.77 -1.36
N ALA A 189 -12.17 -20.17 -2.50
CA ALA A 189 -11.64 -18.87 -2.89
C ALA A 189 -12.05 -17.77 -1.89
N ALA A 190 -13.30 -17.79 -1.43
CA ALA A 190 -13.78 -16.89 -0.38
C ALA A 190 -13.04 -17.08 0.97
N GLU A 191 -12.74 -18.32 1.37
CA GLU A 191 -11.93 -18.61 2.56
C GLU A 191 -10.53 -17.97 2.49
N PHE A 192 -9.90 -17.98 1.32
CA PHE A 192 -8.61 -17.30 1.10
C PHE A 192 -8.74 -15.78 1.30
N LEU A 193 -9.75 -15.15 0.70
CA LEU A 193 -9.98 -13.71 0.86
C LEU A 193 -10.28 -13.35 2.31
N ASN A 194 -11.02 -14.19 3.04
CA ASN A 194 -11.32 -14.00 4.46
C ASN A 194 -10.08 -14.08 5.38
N ALA A 195 -8.93 -14.55 4.86
CA ALA A 195 -7.66 -14.54 5.60
C ALA A 195 -6.92 -13.19 5.50
N LEU A 196 -7.38 -12.27 4.65
CA LEU A 196 -6.82 -10.94 4.49
C LEU A 196 -7.36 -9.99 5.56
N PRO A 197 -6.52 -9.13 6.16
CA PRO A 197 -7.00 -7.99 6.95
C PRO A 197 -7.81 -7.03 6.07
N LYS A 198 -8.73 -6.25 6.67
CA LYS A 198 -9.64 -5.33 5.94
C LYS A 198 -8.91 -4.44 4.93
N LYS A 199 -7.75 -3.89 5.32
CA LYS A 199 -6.90 -3.04 4.48
C LYS A 199 -6.43 -3.69 3.18
N TRP A 200 -6.29 -5.01 3.18
CA TRP A 200 -5.78 -5.78 2.05
C TRP A 200 -6.86 -6.58 1.31
N ASP A 201 -8.11 -6.51 1.78
CA ASP A 201 -9.27 -7.16 1.16
C ASP A 201 -10.02 -6.15 0.27
N PRO A 202 -10.04 -6.33 -1.06
CA PRO A 202 -10.68 -5.37 -1.97
C PRO A 202 -12.22 -5.36 -1.87
N ARG A 203 -12.84 -6.33 -1.20
CA ARG A 203 -14.31 -6.45 -1.13
C ARG A 203 -14.96 -5.45 -0.17
N GLY A 204 -14.18 -4.93 0.78
CA GLY A 204 -14.65 -3.94 1.75
C GLY A 204 -14.73 -2.53 1.18
N GLU A 205 -15.29 -1.62 1.98
CA GLU A 205 -15.21 -0.17 1.75
C GLU A 205 -13.78 0.33 2.00
N HIS A 206 -13.28 1.17 1.10
CA HIS A 206 -11.95 1.77 1.12
C HIS A 206 -12.05 3.30 0.91
N PRO A 207 -11.06 4.10 1.33
CA PRO A 207 -11.12 5.55 1.19
C PRO A 207 -11.30 6.04 -0.25
N GLU A 208 -10.80 5.30 -1.25
CA GLU A 208 -11.08 5.56 -2.68
C GLU A 208 -12.58 5.67 -3.03
N ASP A 209 -13.47 5.11 -2.21
CA ASP A 209 -14.92 5.15 -2.45
C ASP A 209 -15.53 6.54 -2.20
N TYR A 210 -14.91 7.37 -1.36
CA TYR A 210 -15.50 8.61 -0.85
C TYR A 210 -14.52 9.78 -0.68
N GLU A 211 -13.19 9.58 -0.77
CA GLU A 211 -12.20 10.64 -0.51
C GLU A 211 -12.25 11.81 -1.51
N GLU A 212 -12.78 11.57 -2.72
CA GLU A 212 -12.92 12.58 -3.77
C GLU A 212 -14.18 13.43 -3.63
N ASP A 213 -15.16 13.04 -2.79
CA ASP A 213 -16.45 13.71 -2.69
C ASP A 213 -16.30 15.19 -2.37
N LEU A 214 -15.52 15.52 -1.35
CA LEU A 214 -15.25 16.89 -0.92
C LEU A 214 -14.56 17.73 -2.01
N SER A 215 -13.56 17.17 -2.68
CA SER A 215 -12.84 17.87 -3.76
C SER A 215 -13.78 18.15 -4.93
N ARG A 216 -14.67 17.21 -5.27
CA ARG A 216 -15.69 17.38 -6.31
C ARG A 216 -16.72 18.44 -5.92
N ASP A 217 -17.16 18.47 -4.67
CA ASP A 217 -18.12 19.46 -4.18
C ASP A 217 -17.49 20.87 -4.11
N ALA A 218 -16.26 21.00 -3.62
CA ALA A 218 -15.52 22.25 -3.65
C ALA A 218 -15.34 22.77 -5.10
N LEU A 219 -15.04 21.88 -6.06
CA LEU A 219 -14.93 22.26 -7.47
C LEU A 219 -16.26 22.72 -8.07
N ARG A 220 -17.39 22.12 -7.65
CA ARG A 220 -18.73 22.58 -8.07
C ARG A 220 -19.06 23.97 -7.55
N VAL A 221 -18.65 24.29 -6.32
CA VAL A 221 -18.95 25.57 -5.67
C VAL A 221 -18.03 26.68 -6.18
N PHE A 222 -16.71 26.45 -6.16
CA PHE A 222 -15.71 27.48 -6.42
C PHE A 222 -15.10 27.44 -7.82
N GLY A 223 -15.31 26.37 -8.59
CA GLY A 223 -14.64 26.19 -9.89
C GLY A 223 -15.06 27.18 -10.99
N SER A 224 -16.11 27.98 -10.75
CA SER A 224 -16.59 29.01 -11.68
C SER A 224 -16.19 30.43 -11.30
N GLU A 225 -15.45 30.61 -10.20
CA GLU A 225 -14.97 31.93 -9.78
C GLU A 225 -13.92 32.48 -10.76
N GLU A 226 -13.79 33.81 -10.84
CA GLU A 226 -12.80 34.47 -11.71
C GLU A 226 -11.36 34.09 -11.35
N LEU A 227 -11.13 33.82 -10.06
CA LEU A 227 -9.89 33.30 -9.49
C LEU A 227 -10.23 32.13 -8.56
N PRO A 228 -10.40 30.91 -9.10
CA PRO A 228 -10.81 29.78 -8.29
C PRO A 228 -9.70 29.41 -7.29
N PRO A 229 -10.06 29.06 -6.04
CA PRO A 229 -9.10 28.59 -5.06
C PRO A 229 -8.46 27.27 -5.49
N GLU A 230 -7.20 27.05 -5.11
CA GLU A 230 -6.55 25.75 -5.24
C GLU A 230 -7.18 24.77 -4.24
N ILE A 231 -7.78 23.71 -4.74
CA ILE A 231 -8.44 22.71 -3.91
C ILE A 231 -7.37 21.74 -3.37
N PHE A 232 -7.20 21.75 -2.05
CA PHE A 232 -6.29 20.83 -1.39
C PHE A 232 -6.75 19.38 -1.56
N ASN A 233 -5.90 18.56 -2.19
CA ASN A 233 -6.15 17.13 -2.32
C ASN A 233 -5.87 16.41 -0.98
N ARG A 234 -6.93 16.01 -0.28
CA ARG A 234 -6.88 15.25 0.97
C ARG A 234 -6.76 13.73 0.78
N SER A 235 -6.74 13.23 -0.46
CA SER A 235 -6.68 11.80 -0.73
C SER A 235 -5.43 11.19 -0.11
N VAL A 236 -5.61 10.04 0.54
CA VAL A 236 -4.53 9.25 1.16
C VAL A 236 -4.36 7.89 0.50
N THR A 237 -5.23 7.58 -0.46
CA THR A 237 -5.15 6.36 -1.24
C THR A 237 -4.01 6.45 -2.23
N GLU A 238 -3.17 5.42 -2.21
CA GLU A 238 -2.11 5.24 -3.20
C GLU A 238 -2.70 4.58 -4.45
N TYR A 239 -2.46 5.19 -5.61
CA TYR A 239 -2.88 4.70 -6.93
C TYR A 239 -1.67 4.29 -7.77
N GLY A 240 -1.91 3.60 -8.88
CA GLY A 240 -0.85 3.12 -9.78
C GLY A 240 -0.68 1.61 -9.72
N THR A 241 0.55 1.17 -9.49
CA THR A 241 0.98 -0.23 -9.52
C THR A 241 1.38 -0.74 -8.13
N ILE A 242 1.76 -2.02 -8.04
CA ILE A 242 2.29 -2.60 -6.79
C ILE A 242 3.55 -1.85 -6.31
N SER A 243 4.33 -1.28 -7.23
CA SER A 243 5.52 -0.47 -6.91
C SER A 243 5.19 0.69 -5.99
N ASP A 244 4.04 1.34 -6.24
CA ASP A 244 3.60 2.53 -5.52
C ASP A 244 3.16 2.21 -4.10
N ALA A 245 2.86 0.94 -3.79
CA ALA A 245 2.57 0.47 -2.43
C ALA A 245 3.80 -0.09 -1.67
N LEU A 246 5.00 -0.07 -2.25
CA LEU A 246 6.23 -0.55 -1.60
C LEU A 246 7.00 0.62 -0.97
N ARG A 247 7.47 0.43 0.27
CA ARG A 247 8.20 1.44 1.04
C ARG A 247 9.51 0.86 1.59
N ILE A 248 10.56 1.68 1.55
CA ILE A 248 11.82 1.47 2.28
C ILE A 248 11.94 2.56 3.37
N PHE A 249 12.99 2.48 4.18
CA PHE A 249 13.21 3.32 5.37
C PHE A 249 12.10 3.19 6.43
N THR A 250 11.46 2.03 6.47
CA THR A 250 10.40 1.75 7.43
C THR A 250 10.96 1.39 8.81
N GLY A 251 10.19 1.71 9.87
CA GLY A 251 10.57 1.44 11.26
C GLY A 251 10.41 -0.03 11.67
N PRO A 252 10.85 -0.41 12.88
CA PRO A 252 10.73 -1.78 13.38
C PRO A 252 9.29 -2.19 13.71
N SER A 253 8.37 -1.22 13.80
CA SER A 253 6.95 -1.46 14.08
C SER A 253 6.30 -2.33 13.00
N GLU A 254 5.25 -3.06 13.38
CA GLU A 254 4.43 -3.81 12.44
C GLU A 254 3.69 -2.86 11.48
N VAL A 255 3.32 -3.39 10.31
CA VAL A 255 2.52 -2.65 9.33
C VAL A 255 1.16 -2.34 9.93
N CYS A 256 0.76 -1.06 9.90
CA CYS A 256 -0.57 -0.65 10.33
C CYS A 256 -1.63 -1.31 9.45
N GLN A 257 -2.47 -2.17 10.06
CA GLN A 257 -3.56 -2.88 9.38
C GLN A 257 -4.87 -2.08 9.35
N THR A 258 -4.87 -0.90 9.98
CA THR A 258 -6.03 -0.02 10.04
C THR A 258 -6.09 0.84 8.78
N ILE A 259 -7.29 0.94 8.22
CA ILE A 259 -7.62 1.90 7.16
C ILE A 259 -7.98 3.22 7.84
N PRO A 260 -7.39 4.37 7.46
CA PRO A 260 -7.81 5.66 7.99
C PRO A 260 -9.25 5.95 7.55
N ASP A 261 -10.07 6.39 8.48
CA ASP A 261 -11.37 6.95 8.15
C ASP A 261 -11.15 8.36 7.59
N MET A 262 -11.45 8.52 6.30
CA MET A 262 -11.36 9.79 5.60
C MET A 262 -12.74 10.40 5.34
N SER A 263 -13.80 9.83 5.93
CA SER A 263 -15.13 10.43 5.86
C SER A 263 -15.12 11.77 6.59
N VAL A 264 -15.92 12.70 6.08
CA VAL A 264 -16.11 14.01 6.69
C VAL A 264 -17.61 14.26 6.73
N GLU A 265 -18.12 14.66 7.89
CA GLU A 265 -19.48 15.17 7.98
C GLU A 265 -19.55 16.47 7.18
N GLN A 266 -20.21 16.41 6.03
CA GLN A 266 -20.39 17.58 5.19
C GLN A 266 -21.31 18.59 5.88
N ASN A 267 -20.85 19.84 5.94
CA ASN A 267 -21.68 20.99 6.24
C ASN A 267 -21.55 21.91 5.02
N ASP A 268 -22.67 22.37 4.47
CA ASP A 268 -22.71 23.21 3.25
C ASP A 268 -22.12 24.61 3.47
N ASN A 269 -21.62 24.91 4.67
CA ASN A 269 -21.03 26.18 5.04
C ASN A 269 -19.52 26.16 4.84
N PHE A 270 -19.07 26.92 3.84
CA PHE A 270 -17.66 27.27 3.69
C PHE A 270 -17.35 28.54 4.49
N GLU A 271 -16.23 28.52 5.20
CA GLU A 271 -15.73 29.67 5.96
C GLU A 271 -14.33 30.03 5.47
N THR A 272 -14.07 31.33 5.29
CA THR A 272 -12.73 31.83 4.95
C THR A 272 -11.97 32.13 6.22
N VAL A 273 -10.82 31.50 6.40
CA VAL A 273 -9.94 31.67 7.55
C VAL A 273 -8.54 31.99 7.06
N ALA A 274 -7.90 33.01 7.64
CA ALA A 274 -6.51 33.32 7.37
C ALA A 274 -5.61 32.64 8.41
N THR A 275 -4.58 31.92 7.96
CA THR A 275 -3.57 31.29 8.82
C THR A 275 -2.21 31.86 8.51
N ASP A 276 -1.35 31.99 9.53
CA ASP A 276 0.03 32.41 9.34
C ASP A 276 0.96 31.79 10.39
N GLY A 277 2.20 31.54 9.99
CA GLY A 277 3.26 31.01 10.84
C GLY A 277 4.47 31.93 10.80
N SER A 278 5.00 32.29 11.97
CA SER A 278 6.17 33.18 12.05
C SER A 278 7.21 32.64 13.01
N CYS A 279 8.48 32.74 12.64
CA CYS A 279 9.60 32.36 13.48
C CYS A 279 10.65 33.47 13.57
N TYR A 280 10.84 33.94 14.80
CA TYR A 280 11.94 34.84 15.14
C TYR A 280 13.26 34.05 15.22
N ARG A 281 14.32 34.55 14.57
CA ARG A 281 15.63 33.89 14.47
C ARG A 281 15.56 32.48 13.86
N ASN A 282 14.77 32.32 12.81
CA ASN A 282 14.63 31.05 12.10
C ASN A 282 16.00 30.50 11.66
N GLY A 283 16.25 29.20 11.90
CA GLY A 283 17.52 28.54 11.61
C GLY A 283 18.61 28.71 12.69
N GLU A 284 18.36 29.50 13.74
CA GLU A 284 19.28 29.65 14.87
C GLU A 284 18.89 28.77 16.07
N ARG A 285 19.83 28.52 16.98
CA ARG A 285 19.61 27.73 18.20
C ARG A 285 18.50 28.28 19.11
N ASN A 286 18.28 29.59 19.06
CA ASN A 286 17.28 30.29 19.86
C ASN A 286 16.05 30.68 19.03
N ALA A 287 15.77 29.94 17.95
CA ALA A 287 14.62 30.15 17.11
C ALA A 287 13.32 30.05 17.91
N GLN A 288 12.34 30.86 17.50
CA GLN A 288 11.14 31.12 18.28
C GLN A 288 9.92 31.22 17.39
N ALA A 289 9.16 30.13 17.26
CA ALA A 289 8.03 30.06 16.33
C ALA A 289 6.66 30.25 17.00
N GLY A 290 5.74 30.87 16.28
CA GLY A 290 4.33 31.04 16.64
C GLY A 290 3.42 30.77 15.43
N ALA A 291 2.14 30.57 15.73
CA ALA A 291 1.08 30.31 14.77
C ALA A 291 -0.09 31.27 15.05
N GLY A 292 -0.71 31.79 14.00
CA GLY A 292 -1.85 32.69 14.06
C GLY A 292 -2.99 32.19 13.18
N VAL A 293 -4.23 32.35 13.66
CA VAL A 293 -5.46 32.06 12.92
C VAL A 293 -6.41 33.23 13.10
N TYR A 294 -6.98 33.70 12.00
CA TYR A 294 -7.88 34.85 11.95
C TYR A 294 -9.13 34.52 11.15
N PHE A 295 -10.28 34.53 11.82
CA PHE A 295 -11.62 34.31 11.28
C PHE A 295 -12.32 35.63 10.91
N GLY A 296 -11.97 36.74 11.58
CA GLY A 296 -12.60 38.04 11.34
C GLY A 296 -12.34 39.05 12.46
N VAL A 297 -12.79 40.29 12.29
CA VAL A 297 -12.64 41.33 13.32
C VAL A 297 -13.43 40.92 14.55
N ASP A 298 -12.78 40.95 15.72
CA ASP A 298 -13.36 40.59 17.03
C ASP A 298 -13.95 39.16 17.11
N ASP A 299 -13.59 38.25 16.20
CA ASP A 299 -14.02 36.86 16.27
C ASP A 299 -13.34 36.15 17.47
N PRO A 300 -14.11 35.55 18.40
CA PRO A 300 -13.56 34.92 19.59
C PRO A 300 -12.71 33.67 19.30
N ARG A 301 -12.79 33.12 18.07
CA ARG A 301 -11.98 31.98 17.62
C ARG A 301 -10.61 32.40 17.10
N ASN A 302 -10.37 33.70 16.88
CA ASN A 302 -9.04 34.21 16.55
C ASN A 302 -8.03 33.75 17.60
N VAL A 303 -6.93 33.13 17.16
CA VAL A 303 -5.94 32.57 18.07
C VAL A 303 -4.53 32.90 17.62
N CYS A 304 -3.69 33.29 18.57
CA CYS A 304 -2.24 33.30 18.40
C CYS A 304 -1.63 32.34 19.44
N ALA A 305 -0.83 31.39 18.98
CA ALA A 305 -0.26 30.34 19.80
C ALA A 305 1.26 30.29 19.64
N ARG A 306 1.96 30.18 20.78
CA ARG A 306 3.40 29.89 20.78
C ARG A 306 3.62 28.41 20.49
N LEU A 307 4.54 28.07 19.60
CA LEU A 307 4.86 26.66 19.37
C LEU A 307 5.57 26.08 20.61
N PRO A 308 5.17 24.87 21.07
CA PRO A 308 5.83 24.21 22.18
C PRO A 308 7.28 23.87 21.82
N ALA A 309 8.18 23.93 22.81
CA ALA A 309 9.61 23.66 22.61
C ALA A 309 9.92 22.21 22.16
N SER A 310 8.95 21.30 22.24
CA SER A 310 9.06 19.94 21.71
C SER A 310 8.97 19.88 20.18
N LEU A 311 8.43 20.92 19.54
CA LEU A 311 8.38 21.05 18.08
C LEU A 311 9.56 21.89 17.60
N GLU A 312 10.04 21.57 16.40
CA GLU A 312 11.06 22.35 15.73
C GLU A 312 10.59 23.80 15.56
N GLN A 313 11.43 24.75 15.93
CA GLN A 313 11.07 26.17 15.91
C GLN A 313 11.44 26.74 14.55
N THR A 314 10.55 26.59 13.56
CA THR A 314 10.75 27.12 12.20
C THR A 314 9.50 27.82 11.68
N ASN A 315 9.63 28.62 10.63
CA ASN A 315 8.47 29.20 9.92
C ASN A 315 7.50 28.09 9.45
N GLN A 316 8.04 27.03 8.85
CA GLN A 316 7.27 25.92 8.28
C GLN A 316 6.47 25.17 9.34
N THR A 317 7.05 24.95 10.52
CA THR A 317 6.33 24.36 11.64
C THR A 317 5.23 25.30 12.14
N GLY A 318 5.47 26.61 12.15
CA GLY A 318 4.46 27.62 12.47
C GLY A 318 3.25 27.57 11.54
N GLU A 319 3.47 27.55 10.22
CA GLU A 319 2.43 27.48 9.19
C GLU A 319 1.58 26.20 9.32
N ALA A 320 2.24 25.06 9.53
CA ALA A 320 1.56 23.78 9.74
C ALA A 320 0.71 23.76 11.01
N VAL A 321 1.21 24.34 12.12
CA VAL A 321 0.47 24.45 13.38
C VAL A 321 -0.71 25.42 13.24
N ALA A 322 -0.55 26.53 12.51
CA ALA A 322 -1.64 27.46 12.24
C ALA A 322 -2.79 26.78 11.48
N SER A 323 -2.46 26.00 10.45
CA SER A 323 -3.44 25.20 9.70
C SER A 323 -4.13 24.15 10.57
N LEU A 324 -3.39 23.47 11.45
CA LEU A 324 -3.95 22.53 12.42
C LEU A 324 -4.89 23.21 13.42
N LEU A 325 -4.56 24.43 13.87
CA LEU A 325 -5.40 25.19 14.80
C LEU A 325 -6.69 25.67 14.14
N ALA A 326 -6.63 26.06 12.86
CA ALA A 326 -7.81 26.48 12.10
C ALA A 326 -8.79 25.32 11.84
N ALA A 327 -8.29 24.09 11.75
CA ALA A 327 -9.08 22.90 11.46
C ALA A 327 -9.69 22.20 12.70
N LYS A 328 -9.54 22.78 13.89
CA LYS A 328 -10.08 22.26 15.16
C LYS A 328 -11.40 22.93 15.53
#